data_AF-A0A7X7YIM7-F1
#
_entry.id   AF-A0A7X7YIM7-F1
#
_cell.length_a   1.000
_cell.length_b   1.000
_cell.length_c   1.000
_cell.angle_alpha   90.00
_cell.angle_beta   90.00
_cell.angle_gamma   90.00
#
_symmetry.space_group_name_H-M   'P 1'
#
loop_
_entity.id
_entity.type
_entity.pdbx_description
1 polymer ?
#
loop_
_entity_poly.entity_id
_entity_poly.type
_entity_poly.pdbx_seq_one_letter_code
_entity_poly.pdbx_strand_id
1 'polypeptide(L)'
;KDTVTSPCIDAGDPVSDWKGELWPNGARINMGAYGNTPQASMSLDSATGKLADIDQNGSVNLIDLARLAEVWMLDDCLIAPNLDRLGTVDLVDLALFTSEWLK
;
A
#
# COMPACT_ATOMS: atom_id res chain seq x y z
N LYS A 1 -16.45 -0.70 4.86
CA LYS A 1 -15.68 0.48 5.29
C LYS A 1 -16.07 0.78 6.72
N ASP A 2 -15.14 0.68 7.68
CA ASP A 2 -15.41 1.02 9.08
C ASP A 2 -15.65 2.53 9.19
N THR A 3 -16.66 2.93 9.96
CA THR A 3 -17.02 4.33 10.18
C THR A 3 -16.26 4.94 11.36
N VAL A 4 -15.60 4.12 12.18
CA VAL A 4 -14.77 4.58 13.29
C VAL A 4 -13.30 4.44 12.88
N THR A 5 -12.65 5.58 12.64
CA THR A 5 -11.21 5.62 12.33
C THR A 5 -10.47 6.35 13.45
N SER A 6 -9.22 5.95 13.68
CA SER A 6 -8.40 6.58 14.72
C SER A 6 -8.00 7.98 14.28
N PRO A 7 -8.03 9.00 15.18
CA PRO A 7 -7.48 10.32 14.89
C PRO A 7 -5.96 10.31 14.69
N CYS A 8 -5.29 9.19 14.95
CA CYS A 8 -3.87 9.01 14.70
C CYS A 8 -3.53 8.61 13.26
N ILE A 9 -4.54 8.36 12.40
CA ILE A 9 -4.33 8.06 10.99
C ILE A 9 -3.88 9.32 10.25
N ASP A 10 -2.85 9.21 9.41
CA ASP A 10 -2.25 10.30 8.62
C ASP A 10 -1.88 11.52 9.46
N ALA A 11 -1.61 11.34 10.76
CA ALA A 11 -1.56 12.45 11.72
C ALA A 11 -0.14 12.94 12.00
N GLY A 12 0.90 12.21 11.59
CA GLY A 12 2.29 12.51 11.90
C GLY A 12 2.89 13.71 11.17
N ASP A 13 4.15 14.03 11.44
CA ASP A 13 4.83 15.16 10.79
C ASP A 13 4.91 14.97 9.26
N PRO A 14 4.54 15.95 8.42
CA PRO A 14 4.64 15.84 6.96
C PRO A 14 6.05 15.55 6.43
N VAL A 15 7.11 15.83 7.21
CA VAL A 15 8.49 15.53 6.80
C VAL A 15 8.97 14.15 7.23
N SER A 16 8.18 13.44 8.05
CA SER A 16 8.51 12.08 8.46
C SER A 16 8.34 11.10 7.30
N ASP A 17 9.19 10.08 7.28
CA ASP A 17 9.06 8.97 6.35
C ASP A 17 7.79 8.16 6.67
N TRP A 18 7.02 7.86 5.62
CA TRP A 18 5.78 7.09 5.66
C TRP A 18 5.86 5.83 4.81
N LYS A 19 6.97 5.62 4.09
CA LYS A 19 7.09 4.57 3.07
C LYS A 19 6.98 3.15 3.60
N GLY A 20 7.13 2.96 4.92
CA GLY A 20 6.90 1.66 5.57
C GLY A 20 5.43 1.26 5.69
N GLU A 21 4.49 2.18 5.44
CA GLU A 21 3.05 1.91 5.51
C GLU A 21 2.49 1.49 4.14
N LEU A 22 1.56 0.53 4.15
CA LEU A 22 0.94 0.02 2.93
C LEU A 22 -0.11 0.99 2.36
N TRP A 23 -0.17 1.13 1.03
CA TRP A 23 -1.26 1.87 0.40
C TRP A 23 -2.62 1.22 0.69
N PRO A 24 -3.68 2.03 0.91
CA PRO A 24 -3.67 3.50 0.96
C PRO A 24 -3.16 4.05 2.31
N ASN A 25 -2.10 4.88 2.32
CA ASN A 25 -1.48 5.46 3.53
C ASN A 25 -1.51 7.01 3.58
N GLY A 26 -2.24 7.65 2.65
CA GLY A 26 -2.39 9.10 2.62
C GLY A 26 -1.10 9.92 2.40
N ALA A 27 0.03 9.26 2.07
CA ALA A 27 1.36 9.85 2.01
C ALA A 27 1.77 10.60 3.30
N ARG A 28 1.30 10.14 4.47
CA ARG A 28 1.58 10.76 5.77
C ARG A 28 1.63 9.70 6.85
N ILE A 29 2.69 9.69 7.66
CA ILE A 29 2.90 8.64 8.67
C ILE A 29 1.76 8.64 9.71
N ASN A 30 1.28 7.45 10.07
CA ASN A 30 0.38 7.25 11.19
C ASN A 30 1.12 7.46 12.52
N MET A 31 0.47 8.09 13.51
CA MET A 31 1.05 8.29 14.85
C MET A 31 0.74 7.14 15.85
N GLY A 32 0.19 6.03 15.36
CA GLY A 32 -0.12 4.86 16.20
C GLY A 32 1.13 4.03 16.56
N ALA A 33 0.95 3.02 17.40
CA ALA A 33 2.03 2.10 17.81
C ALA A 33 2.69 1.35 16.64
N TYR A 34 2.02 1.28 15.50
CA TYR A 34 2.47 0.63 14.26
C TYR A 34 2.79 1.64 13.15
N GLY A 35 2.96 2.94 13.46
CA GLY A 35 3.33 3.95 12.46
C GLY A 35 4.61 3.58 11.71
N ASN A 36 4.66 3.86 10.41
CA ASN A 36 5.72 3.46 9.49
C ASN A 36 5.98 1.95 9.39
N THR A 37 4.94 1.13 9.59
CA THR A 37 5.01 -0.34 9.42
C THR A 37 3.87 -0.85 8.53
N PRO A 38 3.98 -2.05 7.95
CA PRO A 38 2.89 -2.64 7.18
C PRO A 38 1.59 -2.88 7.99
N GLN A 39 1.70 -2.94 9.32
CA GLN A 39 0.58 -3.10 10.25
C GLN A 39 -0.14 -1.77 10.54
N ALA A 40 0.36 -0.65 10.01
CA ALA A 40 -0.28 0.65 10.15
C ALA A 40 -1.68 0.62 9.51
N SER A 41 -2.60 1.41 10.08
CA SER A 41 -3.97 1.44 9.57
C SER A 41 -4.03 2.19 8.24
N MET A 42 -4.90 1.75 7.34
CA MET A 42 -5.08 2.39 6.04
C MET A 42 -5.80 3.74 6.16
N SER A 43 -5.37 4.69 5.33
CA SER A 43 -5.99 5.99 5.14
C SER A 43 -7.39 5.86 4.53
N LEU A 44 -8.26 6.81 4.89
CA LEU A 44 -9.58 6.95 4.27
C LEU A 44 -9.51 7.56 2.87
N ASP A 45 -8.42 8.25 2.56
CA ASP A 45 -8.13 8.85 1.28
C ASP A 45 -7.35 7.87 0.39
N SER A 46 -8.10 7.15 -0.45
CA SER A 46 -7.53 6.25 -1.44
C SER A 46 -7.13 6.96 -2.74
N ALA A 47 -7.28 8.28 -2.83
CA ALA A 47 -7.01 9.04 -4.06
C ALA A 47 -5.58 9.59 -4.14
N THR A 48 -4.84 9.61 -3.03
CA THR A 48 -3.52 10.25 -2.94
C THR A 48 -2.36 9.40 -3.43
N GLY A 49 -2.56 8.12 -3.74
CA GLY A 49 -1.50 7.24 -4.23
C GLY A 49 -1.94 6.19 -5.24
N LYS A 50 -0.94 5.53 -5.81
CA LYS A 50 -1.08 4.41 -6.73
C LYS A 50 -0.85 3.13 -5.93
N LEU A 51 -1.90 2.32 -5.77
CA LEU A 51 -1.83 1.07 -5.03
C LEU A 51 -0.76 0.13 -5.61
N ALA A 52 -0.59 0.14 -6.93
CA ALA A 52 0.32 -0.71 -7.68
C ALA A 52 1.76 -0.15 -7.80
N ASP A 53 2.04 1.04 -7.25
CA ASP A 53 3.39 1.61 -7.17
C ASP A 53 4.12 0.99 -5.96
N ILE A 54 4.55 -0.26 -6.15
CA ILE A 54 5.13 -1.12 -5.12
C ILE A 54 6.49 -0.58 -4.65
N ASP A 55 7.23 0.09 -5.53
CA ASP A 55 8.50 0.73 -5.17
C ASP A 55 8.40 2.17 -4.68
N GLN A 56 7.19 2.74 -4.73
CA GLN A 56 6.88 4.08 -4.27
C GLN A 56 7.79 5.13 -4.93
N ASN A 57 8.04 4.95 -6.24
CA ASN A 57 8.77 5.90 -7.09
C ASN A 57 7.84 6.89 -7.83
N GLY A 58 6.52 6.68 -7.74
CA GLY A 58 5.48 7.50 -8.37
C GLY A 58 4.96 6.97 -9.71
N SER A 59 5.49 5.87 -10.24
CA SER A 59 5.17 5.33 -11.57
C SER A 59 4.96 3.83 -11.55
N VAL A 60 3.79 3.35 -11.95
CA VAL A 60 3.50 1.91 -12.05
C VAL A 60 4.07 1.37 -13.36
N ASN A 61 5.15 0.57 -13.26
CA ASN A 61 5.89 0.10 -14.42
C ASN A 61 6.49 -1.31 -14.24
N LEU A 62 7.39 -1.72 -15.14
CA LEU A 62 8.00 -3.06 -15.13
C LEU A 62 8.77 -3.38 -13.85
N ILE A 63 9.28 -2.38 -13.13
CA ILE A 63 9.94 -2.58 -11.84
C ILE A 63 8.92 -3.06 -10.79
N ASP A 64 7.74 -2.46 -10.75
CA ASP A 64 6.68 -2.87 -9.83
C ASP A 64 6.13 -4.26 -10.21
N LEU A 65 5.99 -4.53 -11.51
CA LEU A 65 5.58 -5.85 -11.98
C LEU A 65 6.59 -6.93 -11.58
N ALA A 66 7.90 -6.63 -11.64
CA ALA A 66 8.94 -7.54 -11.20
C ALA A 66 8.83 -7.85 -9.71
N ARG A 67 8.57 -6.85 -8.87
CA ARG A 67 8.35 -7.05 -7.42
C ARG A 67 7.11 -7.87 -7.11
N LEU A 68 6.05 -7.71 -7.88
CA LEU A 68 4.87 -8.56 -7.77
C LEU A 68 5.19 -10.01 -8.15
N ALA A 69 5.95 -10.21 -9.24
CA ALA A 69 6.37 -11.53 -9.67
C ALA A 69 7.34 -12.24 -8.71
N GLU A 70 8.18 -11.49 -7.97
CA GLU A 70 9.10 -12.02 -6.95
C GLU A 70 8.39 -12.77 -5.81
N VAL A 71 7.16 -12.35 -5.50
CA VAL A 71 6.34 -12.92 -4.43
C VAL A 71 5.11 -13.65 -4.95
N TRP A 72 5.09 -14.03 -6.23
CA TRP A 72 3.96 -14.73 -6.81
C TRP A 72 3.61 -16.00 -6.03
N MET A 73 2.33 -16.20 -5.71
CA MET A 73 1.82 -17.27 -4.85
C MET A 73 2.30 -17.25 -3.38
N LEU A 74 2.86 -16.12 -2.91
CA LEU A 74 3.18 -15.95 -1.48
C LEU A 74 1.90 -15.62 -0.69
N ASP A 75 1.65 -16.36 0.39
CA ASP A 75 0.53 -16.15 1.31
C ASP A 75 0.94 -15.20 2.44
N ASP A 76 0.81 -13.90 2.18
CA ASP A 76 1.01 -12.84 3.16
C ASP A 76 0.16 -11.61 2.76
N CYS A 77 -0.65 -11.11 3.69
CA CYS A 77 -1.49 -9.94 3.48
C CYS A 77 -0.78 -8.60 3.79
N LEU A 78 0.39 -8.64 4.42
CA LEU A 78 1.13 -7.45 4.89
C LEU A 78 2.35 -7.13 4.02
N ILE A 79 2.30 -7.48 2.73
CA ILE A 79 3.32 -7.16 1.74
C ILE A 79 2.74 -6.27 0.66
N ALA A 80 3.51 -5.26 0.22
CA ALA A 80 3.08 -4.31 -0.79
C ALA A 80 2.46 -4.95 -2.05
N PRO A 81 2.99 -6.06 -2.61
CA PRO A 81 2.43 -6.66 -3.82
C PRO A 81 1.08 -7.38 -3.69
N ASN A 82 0.63 -7.71 -2.47
CA ASN A 82 -0.72 -8.24 -2.24
C ASN A 82 -1.70 -7.06 -2.19
N LEU A 83 -2.15 -6.58 -3.34
CA LEU A 83 -2.87 -5.33 -3.52
C LEU A 83 -4.29 -5.38 -2.94
N ASP A 84 -4.96 -6.53 -2.99
CA ASP A 84 -6.28 -6.68 -2.38
C ASP A 84 -6.21 -6.99 -0.86
N ARG A 85 -5.00 -7.35 -0.38
CA ARG A 85 -4.67 -7.74 1.00
C ARG A 85 -5.42 -9.01 1.44
N LEU A 86 -5.76 -9.90 0.51
CA LEU A 86 -6.55 -11.11 0.75
C LEU A 86 -5.71 -12.37 0.51
N GLY A 87 -4.83 -12.68 1.47
CA GLY A 87 -4.11 -13.95 1.52
C GLY A 87 -2.95 -14.01 0.55
N THR A 88 -3.13 -14.68 -0.59
CA THR A 88 -2.04 -15.04 -1.51
C THR A 88 -1.93 -14.08 -2.69
N VAL A 89 -0.70 -13.71 -3.07
CA VAL A 89 -0.44 -12.92 -4.29
C VAL A 89 -0.81 -13.72 -5.53
N ASP A 90 -1.85 -13.30 -6.25
CA ASP A 90 -2.40 -14.04 -7.37
C ASP A 90 -2.89 -13.15 -8.55
N LEU A 91 -3.74 -13.73 -9.40
CA LEU A 91 -4.26 -13.04 -10.59
C LEU A 91 -5.19 -11.86 -10.24
N VAL A 92 -5.78 -11.82 -9.06
CA VAL A 92 -6.56 -10.68 -8.56
C VAL A 92 -5.63 -9.49 -8.33
N ASP A 93 -4.49 -9.70 -7.70
CA ASP A 93 -3.46 -8.66 -7.52
C ASP A 93 -2.92 -8.18 -8.86
N LEU A 94 -2.64 -9.09 -9.79
CA LEU A 94 -2.22 -8.71 -11.13
C LEU A 94 -3.31 -7.89 -11.86
N ALA A 95 -4.58 -8.21 -11.67
CA ALA A 95 -5.68 -7.44 -12.27
C ALA A 95 -5.74 -6.02 -11.70
N LEU A 96 -5.62 -5.87 -10.36
CA LEU A 96 -5.54 -4.56 -9.71
C LEU A 96 -4.32 -3.78 -10.19
N PHE A 97 -3.17 -4.44 -10.30
CA PHE A 97 -1.92 -3.87 -10.78
C PHE A 97 -2.08 -3.26 -12.19
N THR A 98 -2.66 -4.03 -13.13
CA THR A 98 -2.86 -3.56 -14.50
C THR A 98 -3.86 -2.39 -14.60
N SER A 99 -4.75 -2.23 -13.62
CA SER A 99 -5.67 -1.10 -13.58
C SER A 99 -4.96 0.25 -13.40
N GLU A 100 -3.72 0.26 -12.92
CA GLU A 100 -2.90 1.46 -12.70
C GLU A 100 -1.67 1.54 -13.60
N TRP A 101 -1.47 0.58 -14.50
CA TRP A 101 -0.31 0.48 -15.37
C TRP A 101 -0.06 1.75 -16.20
N LEU A 102 1.13 2.33 -16.08
CA LEU A 102 1.57 3.54 -16.79
C LEU A 102 0.66 4.78 -16.62
N LYS A 103 -0.18 4.80 -15.58
CA LYS A 103 -0.75 6.04 -15.05
C LYS A 103 0.29 6.75 -14.19
#